data_AF-A0A3C1TDA8-F1
#
_entry.id   AF-A0A3C1TDA8-F1
#
_cell.length_a   1.000
_cell.length_b   1.000
_cell.length_c   1.000
_cell.angle_alpha   90.00
_cell.angle_beta   90.00
_cell.angle_gamma   90.00
#
_symmetry.space_group_name_H-M   'P 1'
#
loop_
_entity.id
_entity.type
_entity.pdbx_description
1 polymer ?
#
loop_
_entity_poly.entity_id
_entity_poly.type
_entity_poly.pdbx_seq_one_letter_code
_entity_poly.pdbx_strand_id
1 'polypeptide(L)'
;SKVNSTDYNTQWVTPSGADNLGNHTATTDLAMGGNSITSTNNITATGTATLGGNAYPTTKGTSGQVLTTDGAGTLAWGSSSGGGGATLQLSVSKTVGQTLAIGSSTTLPGLIIFESANGAGAALTNGNTWNTTGTDYKFTVGASGTGLYLVDLELISSVGTAANPMIDMNGGGNAATSFYGIGLQGALTNQPPHVARGQLQKVIYMTAGEYFVIRGGSTSNAGGAVLTSNGTTRLKVVKLN
;
A
#
# COMPACT_ATOMS: atom_id res chain seq x y z
N SER A 1 37.65 -27.82 -55.72
CA SER A 1 38.29 -27.97 -57.05
C SER A 1 39.05 -29.28 -57.08
N LYS A 2 39.04 -29.99 -58.22
CA LYS A 2 39.79 -31.25 -58.40
C LYS A 2 41.29 -30.96 -58.32
N VAL A 3 42.00 -31.68 -57.46
CA VAL A 3 43.45 -31.59 -57.32
C VAL A 3 44.10 -32.43 -58.42
N ASN A 4 45.01 -31.81 -59.20
CA ASN A 4 45.90 -32.50 -60.14
C ASN A 4 47.17 -32.92 -59.38
N SER A 5 47.62 -34.16 -59.60
CA SER A 5 48.66 -34.87 -58.83
C SER A 5 50.10 -34.33 -58.96
N THR A 6 50.30 -33.14 -59.52
CA THR A 6 51.64 -32.57 -59.72
C THR A 6 51.81 -31.14 -59.22
N ASP A 7 50.77 -30.53 -58.62
CA ASP A 7 50.84 -29.16 -58.10
C ASP A 7 50.40 -29.12 -56.63
N TYR A 8 51.37 -29.20 -55.71
CA TYR A 8 51.16 -29.06 -54.27
C TYR A 8 51.03 -27.60 -53.83
N ASN A 9 51.06 -26.66 -54.77
CA ASN A 9 50.77 -25.27 -54.48
C ASN A 9 49.25 -25.07 -54.47
N THR A 10 48.60 -25.50 -53.40
CA THR A 10 47.22 -25.11 -53.13
C THR A 10 47.22 -23.61 -52.77
N GLN A 11 47.36 -22.76 -53.78
CA GLN A 11 47.02 -21.35 -53.61
C GLN A 11 45.55 -21.30 -53.23
N TRP A 12 45.31 -20.98 -51.97
CA TRP A 12 44.00 -20.56 -51.50
C TRP A 12 43.62 -19.34 -52.33
N VAL A 13 42.81 -19.56 -53.36
CA VAL A 13 42.12 -18.47 -54.04
C VAL A 13 41.27 -17.82 -52.95
N THR A 14 41.58 -16.56 -52.63
CA THR A 14 40.75 -15.76 -51.74
C THR A 14 39.36 -15.73 -52.37
N PRO A 15 38.31 -16.23 -51.70
CA PRO A 15 36.96 -16.19 -52.27
C PRO A 15 36.60 -14.73 -52.53
N SER A 16 36.49 -14.33 -53.79
CA SER A 16 36.09 -12.99 -54.19
C SER A 16 34.55 -12.90 -54.19
N GLY A 17 33.94 -13.04 -53.02
CA GLY A 17 32.49 -13.03 -52.82
C GLY A 17 32.09 -13.27 -51.37
N ALA A 18 30.85 -12.91 -51.01
CA ALA A 18 30.29 -13.15 -49.68
C ALA A 18 30.48 -14.63 -49.28
N ASP A 19 31.22 -14.84 -48.20
CA ASP A 19 31.55 -16.16 -47.69
C ASP A 19 30.30 -16.81 -47.07
N ASN A 20 29.89 -17.97 -47.59
CA ASN A 20 28.90 -18.82 -46.94
C ASN A 20 29.64 -19.96 -46.23
N LEU A 21 30.17 -19.66 -45.05
CA LEU A 21 30.91 -20.60 -44.17
C LEU A 21 30.16 -21.90 -43.82
N GLY A 22 28.95 -22.11 -44.34
CA GLY A 22 28.11 -23.24 -44.05
C GLY A 22 27.86 -23.36 -42.55
N ASN A 23 27.61 -24.59 -42.11
CA ASN A 23 27.59 -24.91 -40.69
C ASN A 23 29.04 -24.90 -40.19
N HIS A 24 29.40 -23.86 -39.44
CA HIS A 24 30.69 -23.75 -38.79
C HIS A 24 30.50 -23.92 -37.28
N THR A 25 31.39 -24.68 -36.66
CA THR A 25 31.52 -24.76 -35.20
C THR A 25 32.83 -24.11 -34.83
N ALA A 26 32.79 -22.91 -34.28
CA ALA A 26 33.98 -22.27 -33.73
C ALA A 26 34.43 -23.05 -32.48
N THR A 27 35.69 -23.49 -32.45
CA THR A 27 36.31 -24.17 -31.29
C THR A 27 37.06 -23.21 -30.35
N THR A 28 37.10 -21.94 -30.73
CA THR A 28 37.65 -20.80 -29.98
C THR A 28 36.69 -19.62 -30.09
N ASP A 29 37.00 -18.51 -29.44
CA ASP A 29 36.21 -17.28 -29.54
C ASP A 29 36.05 -16.83 -31.01
N LEU A 30 34.82 -16.47 -31.37
CA LEU A 30 34.51 -15.86 -32.66
C LEU A 30 34.65 -14.34 -32.55
N ALA A 31 35.71 -13.78 -33.10
CA ALA A 31 35.92 -12.33 -33.15
C ALA A 31 35.13 -11.69 -34.31
N MET A 32 34.02 -11.02 -33.98
CA MET A 32 33.16 -10.30 -34.95
C MET A 32 33.42 -8.78 -35.00
N GLY A 33 34.58 -8.31 -34.54
CA GLY A 33 34.86 -6.88 -34.32
C GLY A 33 34.40 -5.96 -35.44
N GLY A 34 33.53 -4.99 -35.11
CA GLY A 34 32.98 -4.00 -36.04
C GLY A 34 31.84 -4.48 -36.95
N ASN A 35 31.50 -5.77 -36.93
CA ASN A 35 30.48 -6.35 -37.80
C ASN A 35 29.15 -6.56 -37.09
N SER A 36 28.05 -6.41 -37.82
CA SER A 36 26.71 -6.73 -37.34
C SER A 36 26.37 -8.20 -37.64
N ILE A 37 25.66 -8.85 -36.72
CA ILE A 37 25.01 -10.14 -36.97
C ILE A 37 23.61 -9.84 -37.52
N THR A 38 23.35 -10.17 -38.77
CA THR A 38 22.06 -9.90 -39.44
C THR A 38 21.40 -11.20 -39.92
N SER A 39 20.07 -11.19 -40.09
CA SER A 39 19.29 -12.34 -40.58
C SER A 39 19.39 -13.61 -39.73
N THR A 40 19.60 -13.48 -38.42
CA THR A 40 19.51 -14.61 -37.48
C THR A 40 18.09 -14.77 -36.95
N ASN A 41 17.60 -16.02 -36.88
CA ASN A 41 16.31 -16.30 -36.24
C ASN A 41 16.42 -16.16 -34.71
N ASN A 42 17.43 -16.79 -34.11
CA ASN A 42 17.66 -16.83 -32.66
C ASN A 42 19.15 -16.66 -32.34
N ILE A 43 19.45 -16.03 -31.21
CA ILE A 43 20.78 -15.99 -30.60
C ILE A 43 20.65 -16.58 -29.20
N THR A 44 21.35 -17.68 -28.94
CA THR A 44 21.34 -18.36 -27.63
C THR A 44 22.70 -18.18 -26.97
N ALA A 45 22.74 -17.50 -25.83
CA ALA A 45 23.90 -17.44 -24.95
C ALA A 45 23.69 -18.40 -23.77
N THR A 46 24.60 -19.36 -23.59
CA THR A 46 24.58 -20.30 -22.45
C THR A 46 25.32 -19.76 -21.23
N GLY A 47 26.18 -18.75 -21.43
CA GLY A 47 26.89 -18.01 -20.39
C GLY A 47 26.40 -16.58 -20.25
N THR A 48 27.27 -15.69 -19.79
CA THR A 48 26.96 -14.26 -19.65
C THR A 48 26.75 -13.60 -21.01
N ALA A 49 25.68 -12.83 -21.16
CA ALA A 49 25.46 -11.95 -22.30
C ALA A 49 25.60 -10.50 -21.85
N THR A 50 26.50 -9.75 -22.49
CA THR A 50 26.64 -8.31 -22.30
C THR A 50 26.13 -7.59 -23.55
N LEU A 51 25.01 -6.87 -23.43
CA LEU A 51 24.36 -6.17 -24.54
C LEU A 51 24.22 -4.68 -24.20
N GLY A 52 24.85 -3.81 -25.00
CA GLY A 52 24.78 -2.36 -24.78
C GLY A 52 25.35 -1.92 -23.42
N GLY A 53 26.34 -2.63 -22.90
CA GLY A 53 26.93 -2.38 -21.58
C GLY A 53 26.19 -3.04 -20.42
N ASN A 54 25.05 -3.71 -20.67
CA ASN A 54 24.31 -4.42 -19.63
C ASN A 54 24.65 -5.90 -19.60
N ALA A 55 25.09 -6.40 -18.44
CA ALA A 55 25.32 -7.82 -18.19
C ALA A 55 24.03 -8.48 -17.69
N TYR A 56 23.52 -9.46 -18.44
CA TYR A 56 22.30 -10.21 -18.12
C TYR A 56 22.56 -11.37 -17.16
N PRO A 57 21.65 -11.67 -16.21
CA PRO A 57 21.74 -12.85 -15.36
C PRO A 57 21.74 -14.14 -16.18
N THR A 58 22.53 -15.12 -15.74
CA THR A 58 22.54 -16.49 -16.30
C THR A 58 21.42 -17.36 -15.71
N THR A 59 20.60 -16.81 -14.81
CA THR A 59 19.46 -17.46 -14.18
C THR A 59 18.16 -16.77 -14.58
N LYS A 60 17.07 -17.54 -14.64
CA LYS A 60 15.72 -17.00 -14.86
C LYS A 60 15.15 -16.40 -13.56
N GLY A 61 14.29 -15.40 -13.72
CA GLY A 61 13.48 -14.87 -12.63
C GLY A 61 12.37 -15.85 -12.24
N THR A 62 11.82 -15.65 -11.05
CA THR A 62 10.58 -16.30 -10.60
C THR A 62 9.36 -15.41 -10.91
N SER A 63 8.16 -15.98 -10.84
CA SER A 63 6.92 -15.24 -11.09
C SER A 63 6.81 -14.02 -10.18
N GLY A 64 6.57 -12.84 -10.76
CA GLY A 64 6.48 -11.56 -10.03
C GLY A 64 7.81 -10.82 -9.86
N GLN A 65 8.93 -11.37 -10.31
CA GLN A 65 10.20 -10.65 -10.38
C GLN A 65 10.32 -9.82 -11.66
N VAL A 66 11.08 -8.73 -11.57
CA VAL A 66 11.44 -7.84 -12.68
C VAL A 66 12.95 -7.75 -12.80
N LEU A 67 13.44 -7.47 -14.00
CA LEU A 67 14.87 -7.23 -14.21
C LEU A 67 15.19 -5.77 -13.84
N THR A 68 16.10 -5.58 -12.89
CA THR A 68 16.53 -4.26 -12.40
C THR A 68 18.00 -4.04 -12.69
N THR A 69 18.38 -2.78 -12.98
CA THR A 69 19.78 -2.37 -13.13
C THR A 69 20.30 -1.70 -11.86
N ASP A 70 21.57 -1.91 -11.55
CA ASP A 70 22.31 -1.17 -10.51
C ASP A 70 22.77 0.23 -10.96
N GLY A 71 22.49 0.61 -12.22
CA GLY A 71 22.95 1.86 -12.82
C GLY A 71 24.41 1.84 -13.32
N ALA A 72 25.15 0.76 -13.05
CA ALA A 72 26.50 0.51 -13.55
C ALA A 72 26.55 -0.55 -14.67
N GLY A 73 25.40 -1.10 -15.05
CA GLY A 73 25.27 -2.09 -16.13
C GLY A 73 25.09 -3.52 -15.64
N THR A 74 25.02 -3.79 -14.34
CA THR A 74 24.66 -5.12 -13.84
C THR A 74 23.15 -5.24 -13.77
N LEU A 75 22.59 -6.25 -14.44
CA LEU A 75 21.16 -6.59 -14.33
C LEU A 75 20.97 -7.73 -13.33
N ALA A 76 19.93 -7.66 -12.51
CA ALA A 76 19.55 -8.70 -11.55
C ALA A 76 18.02 -8.81 -11.43
N TRP A 77 17.52 -9.99 -11.05
CA TRP A 77 16.11 -10.17 -10.74
C TRP A 77 15.80 -9.61 -9.36
N GLY A 78 14.91 -8.61 -9.32
CA GLY A 78 14.38 -8.02 -8.10
C GLY A 78 12.88 -8.26 -7.96
N SER A 79 12.35 -8.12 -6.75
CA SER A 79 10.90 -8.06 -6.55
C SER A 79 10.34 -6.85 -7.28
N SER A 80 9.18 -6.98 -7.92
CA SER A 80 8.45 -5.82 -8.42
C SER A 80 8.08 -4.92 -7.23
N SER A 81 8.64 -3.72 -7.13
CA SER A 81 8.07 -2.70 -6.25
C SER A 81 6.78 -2.22 -6.89
N GLY A 82 5.67 -2.90 -6.58
CA GLY A 82 4.35 -2.35 -6.85
C GLY A 82 4.27 -1.01 -6.13
N GLY A 83 4.04 0.08 -6.88
CA GLY A 83 3.87 1.41 -6.29
C GLY A 83 2.86 1.30 -5.16
N GLY A 84 3.28 1.63 -3.93
CA GLY A 84 2.43 1.52 -2.75
C GLY A 84 1.14 2.28 -3.03
N GLY A 85 0.02 1.55 -3.14
CA GLY A 85 -1.34 2.10 -3.21
C GLY A 85 -1.96 2.09 -1.81
N ALA A 86 -2.74 3.11 -1.46
CA ALA A 86 -3.27 3.27 -0.11
C ALA A 86 -4.09 2.02 0.28
N THR A 87 -3.88 1.50 1.49
CA THR A 87 -4.54 0.27 1.95
C THR A 87 -5.60 0.59 2.99
N LEU A 88 -6.86 0.20 2.76
CA LEU A 88 -7.92 0.29 3.77
C LEU A 88 -7.63 -0.73 4.89
N GLN A 89 -7.26 -0.24 6.07
CA GLN A 89 -6.88 -1.06 7.23
C GLN A 89 -8.09 -1.46 8.06
N LEU A 90 -8.97 -0.49 8.32
CA LEU A 90 -10.12 -0.66 9.19
C LEU A 90 -11.35 -0.01 8.57
N SER A 91 -12.49 -0.69 8.65
CA SER A 91 -13.81 -0.14 8.38
C SER A 91 -14.79 -0.77 9.35
N VAL A 92 -15.13 -0.07 10.43
CA VAL A 92 -16.05 -0.55 11.46
C VAL A 92 -17.22 0.41 11.65
N SER A 93 -18.34 -0.11 12.11
CA SER A 93 -19.58 0.63 12.27
C SER A 93 -20.23 0.27 13.60
N LYS A 94 -21.06 1.20 14.07
CA LYS A 94 -21.81 1.04 15.31
C LYS A 94 -23.12 0.31 15.05
N THR A 95 -23.34 -0.79 15.74
CA THR A 95 -24.57 -1.60 15.65
C THR A 95 -25.37 -1.62 16.94
N VAL A 96 -24.88 -0.98 18.00
CA VAL A 96 -25.58 -0.82 19.29
C VAL A 96 -25.63 0.66 19.66
N GLY A 97 -26.79 1.15 20.10
CA GLY A 97 -26.96 2.56 20.46
C GLY A 97 -26.10 2.94 21.67
N GLN A 98 -25.59 4.18 21.71
CA GLN A 98 -24.78 4.66 22.82
C GLN A 98 -25.09 6.11 23.16
N THR A 99 -25.43 6.35 24.42
CA THR A 99 -25.63 7.71 24.95
C THR A 99 -24.30 8.27 25.44
N LEU A 100 -23.94 9.46 24.95
CA LEU A 100 -22.75 10.19 25.35
C LEU A 100 -23.06 11.11 26.54
N ALA A 101 -22.03 11.43 27.34
CA ALA A 101 -22.16 12.41 28.40
C ALA A 101 -22.53 13.81 27.85
N ILE A 102 -23.24 14.60 28.65
CA ILE A 102 -23.60 15.99 28.33
C ILE A 102 -22.36 16.88 28.13
N GLY A 103 -22.49 17.92 27.32
CA GLY A 103 -21.39 18.82 26.91
C GLY A 103 -20.80 19.67 28.04
N SER A 104 -21.50 19.79 29.17
CA SER A 104 -20.98 20.45 30.38
C SER A 104 -20.11 19.52 31.23
N SER A 105 -19.89 18.27 30.81
CA SER A 105 -19.00 17.34 31.50
C SER A 105 -17.55 17.80 31.38
N THR A 106 -16.86 17.98 32.50
CA THR A 106 -15.41 18.27 32.56
C THR A 106 -14.55 17.00 32.48
N THR A 107 -15.19 15.83 32.43
CA THR A 107 -14.50 14.54 32.32
C THR A 107 -14.04 14.26 30.90
N LEU A 108 -13.03 13.41 30.76
CA LEU A 108 -12.58 12.90 29.47
C LEU A 108 -13.78 12.31 28.69
N PRO A 109 -13.99 12.67 27.41
CA PRO A 109 -15.08 12.10 26.64
C PRO A 109 -15.06 10.56 26.65
N GLY A 110 -16.26 9.97 26.69
CA GLY A 110 -16.42 8.53 26.79
C GLY A 110 -15.90 7.82 25.54
N LEU A 111 -15.40 6.59 25.73
CA LEU A 111 -14.98 5.73 24.62
C LEU A 111 -16.17 5.42 23.71
N ILE A 112 -15.99 5.54 22.40
CA ILE A 112 -16.97 5.07 21.43
C ILE A 112 -16.66 3.62 21.08
N ILE A 113 -17.67 2.78 21.23
CA ILE A 113 -17.59 1.36 20.94
C ILE A 113 -18.11 1.11 19.52
N PHE A 114 -17.34 0.36 18.72
CA PHE A 114 -17.75 -0.11 17.39
C PHE A 114 -17.82 -1.64 17.41
N GLU A 115 -19.03 -2.16 17.29
CA GLU A 115 -19.32 -3.58 17.54
C GLU A 115 -19.20 -4.44 16.27
N SER A 116 -19.19 -3.83 15.08
CA SER A 116 -19.07 -4.60 13.85
C SER A 116 -17.69 -5.26 13.73
N ALA A 117 -17.65 -6.40 13.05
CA ALA A 117 -16.40 -6.90 12.49
C ALA A 117 -15.79 -5.90 11.51
N ASN A 118 -14.50 -6.08 11.19
CA ASN A 118 -13.86 -5.30 10.13
C ASN A 118 -14.57 -5.55 8.79
N GLY A 119 -14.92 -4.48 8.09
CA GLY A 119 -15.72 -4.53 6.88
C GLY A 119 -15.03 -5.24 5.72
N ALA A 120 -15.83 -5.73 4.78
CA ALA A 120 -15.31 -6.35 3.56
C ALA A 120 -14.37 -5.40 2.79
N GLY A 121 -13.23 -5.91 2.36
CA GLY A 121 -12.20 -5.13 1.65
C GLY A 121 -11.25 -4.34 2.57
N ALA A 122 -11.51 -4.26 3.87
CA ALA A 122 -10.54 -3.77 4.84
C ALA A 122 -9.66 -4.93 5.34
N ALA A 123 -8.35 -4.71 5.37
CA ALA A 123 -7.38 -5.69 5.85
C ALA A 123 -6.36 -5.02 6.76
N LEU A 124 -6.25 -5.50 7.99
CA LEU A 124 -5.20 -5.08 8.91
C LEU A 124 -3.88 -5.71 8.44
N THR A 125 -3.03 -4.92 7.82
CA THR A 125 -1.71 -5.35 7.32
C THR A 125 -0.61 -4.87 8.24
N ASN A 126 0.64 -5.29 7.96
CA ASN A 126 1.83 -4.77 8.65
C ASN A 126 1.83 -4.97 10.18
N GLY A 127 1.07 -5.95 10.66
CA GLY A 127 0.90 -6.24 12.09
C GLY A 127 -0.04 -5.27 12.82
N ASN A 128 -0.77 -4.41 12.10
CA ASN A 128 -1.77 -3.54 12.71
C ASN A 128 -2.87 -4.38 13.37
N THR A 129 -3.45 -3.89 14.45
CA THR A 129 -4.53 -4.58 15.16
C THR A 129 -5.68 -3.64 15.48
N TRP A 130 -6.89 -4.18 15.50
CA TRP A 130 -8.08 -3.52 16.03
C TRP A 130 -8.63 -4.39 17.16
N ASN A 131 -8.47 -3.94 18.39
CA ASN A 131 -9.02 -4.65 19.54
C ASN A 131 -10.50 -4.29 19.71
N THR A 132 -11.34 -5.30 19.90
CA THR A 132 -12.80 -5.20 20.09
C THR A 132 -13.25 -5.74 21.44
N THR A 133 -12.31 -6.07 22.33
CA THR A 133 -12.60 -6.71 23.60
C THR A 133 -12.47 -5.75 24.79
N GLY A 134 -13.41 -5.87 25.74
CA GLY A 134 -13.39 -5.12 26.99
C GLY A 134 -13.54 -3.60 26.80
N THR A 135 -12.68 -2.83 27.44
CA THR A 135 -12.65 -1.36 27.39
C THR A 135 -11.66 -0.80 26.36
N ASP A 136 -11.06 -1.65 25.53
CA ASP A 136 -9.89 -1.32 24.71
C ASP A 136 -10.23 -1.36 23.20
N TYR A 137 -11.15 -0.49 22.77
CA TYR A 137 -11.48 -0.30 21.35
C TYR A 137 -10.44 0.58 20.67
N LYS A 138 -9.29 -0.03 20.35
CA LYS A 138 -8.09 0.67 19.88
C LYS A 138 -7.54 0.11 18.58
N PHE A 139 -7.11 1.02 17.70
CA PHE A 139 -6.29 0.69 16.55
C PHE A 139 -4.83 0.85 16.94
N THR A 140 -4.04 -0.21 16.85
CA THR A 140 -2.61 -0.21 17.20
C THR A 140 -1.78 -0.47 15.96
N VAL A 141 -0.73 0.32 15.77
CA VAL A 141 0.21 0.18 14.67
C VAL A 141 1.18 -0.96 14.95
N GLY A 142 1.27 -1.90 14.03
CA GLY A 142 2.15 -3.06 14.13
C GLY A 142 3.63 -2.75 13.95
N ALA A 143 4.49 -3.75 14.17
CA ALA A 143 5.95 -3.60 14.06
C ALA A 143 6.43 -3.11 12.68
N SER A 144 5.74 -3.49 11.61
CA SER A 144 6.01 -3.01 10.24
C SER A 144 5.03 -1.94 9.79
N GLY A 145 4.24 -1.41 10.73
CA GLY A 145 3.08 -0.57 10.51
C GLY A 145 3.40 0.92 10.42
N THR A 146 4.59 1.38 10.79
CA THR A 146 4.95 2.80 10.75
C THR A 146 4.58 3.45 9.41
N GLY A 147 4.02 4.66 9.44
CA GLY A 147 3.63 5.41 8.26
C GLY A 147 2.50 6.42 8.50
N LEU A 148 1.96 6.96 7.40
CA LEU A 148 0.83 7.88 7.43
C LEU A 148 -0.49 7.12 7.41
N TYR A 149 -1.44 7.61 8.21
CA TYR A 149 -2.78 7.06 8.32
C TYR A 149 -3.80 8.16 8.13
N LEU A 150 -4.73 7.98 7.19
CA LEU A 150 -5.97 8.74 7.14
C LEU A 150 -6.99 8.06 8.06
N VAL A 151 -7.45 8.79 9.06
CA VAL A 151 -8.55 8.37 9.94
C VAL A 151 -9.77 9.21 9.60
N ASP A 152 -10.85 8.56 9.24
CA ASP A 152 -12.14 9.16 8.88
C ASP A 152 -13.21 8.66 9.84
N LEU A 153 -13.82 9.58 10.57
CA LEU A 153 -14.75 9.29 11.65
C LEU A 153 -16.04 10.09 11.49
N GLU A 154 -17.15 9.37 11.59
CA GLU A 154 -18.50 9.91 11.52
C GLU A 154 -19.35 9.37 12.69
N LEU A 155 -19.86 10.28 13.51
CA LEU A 155 -20.74 9.97 14.65
C LEU A 155 -22.14 10.51 14.36
N ILE A 156 -23.11 9.63 14.14
CA ILE A 156 -24.49 10.01 13.82
C ILE A 156 -25.36 9.86 15.05
N SER A 157 -26.08 10.92 15.41
CA SER A 157 -26.99 10.94 16.55
C SER A 157 -28.45 10.88 16.12
N SER A 158 -29.22 10.06 16.81
CA SER A 158 -30.67 9.84 16.63
C SER A 158 -31.53 10.93 17.25
N VAL A 159 -30.97 11.68 18.21
CA VAL A 159 -31.59 12.86 18.82
C VAL A 159 -30.87 14.09 18.28
N GLY A 160 -31.59 15.18 17.96
CA GLY A 160 -31.07 16.35 17.21
C GLY A 160 -29.79 17.03 17.76
N THR A 161 -29.27 16.58 18.88
CA THR A 161 -27.97 16.87 19.47
C THR A 161 -26.82 16.19 18.74
N ALA A 162 -25.79 16.94 18.35
CA ALA A 162 -24.60 16.38 17.71
C ALA A 162 -23.59 15.84 18.73
N ALA A 163 -22.79 14.87 18.30
CA ALA A 163 -21.60 14.42 19.03
C ALA A 163 -20.36 15.17 18.54
N ASN A 164 -19.45 15.49 19.44
CA ASN A 164 -18.10 15.97 19.15
C ASN A 164 -17.13 14.77 19.19
N PRO A 165 -16.66 14.27 18.03
CA PRO A 165 -15.71 13.17 17.98
C PRO A 165 -14.32 13.60 18.43
N MET A 166 -13.57 12.65 18.97
CA MET A 166 -12.18 12.79 19.36
C MET A 166 -11.39 11.55 18.95
N ILE A 167 -10.25 11.76 18.31
CA ILE A 167 -9.20 10.75 18.16
C ILE A 167 -8.24 10.96 19.33
N ASP A 168 -8.20 10.01 20.25
CA ASP A 168 -7.34 10.05 21.43
C ASP A 168 -6.09 9.23 21.21
N MET A 169 -4.98 9.91 20.92
CA MET A 169 -3.70 9.29 20.65
C MET A 169 -3.07 8.75 21.93
N ASN A 170 -2.66 7.49 21.88
CA ASN A 170 -1.98 6.76 22.97
C ASN A 170 -2.70 6.84 24.32
N GLY A 171 -4.02 7.05 24.32
CA GLY A 171 -4.85 7.13 25.52
C GLY A 171 -4.53 8.33 26.42
N GLY A 172 -3.84 9.35 25.89
CA GLY A 172 -3.37 10.49 26.68
C GLY A 172 -4.50 11.31 27.30
N GLY A 173 -5.64 11.39 26.62
CA GLY A 173 -6.85 12.05 27.09
C GLY A 173 -6.71 13.56 27.27
N ASN A 174 -7.49 14.36 26.55
CA ASN A 174 -7.39 15.83 26.59
C ASN A 174 -5.96 16.37 26.43
N ALA A 175 -5.12 15.64 25.68
CA ALA A 175 -3.74 15.99 25.42
C ALA A 175 -3.60 16.75 24.10
N ALA A 176 -2.49 17.49 23.94
CA ALA A 176 -2.18 18.20 22.69
C ALA A 176 -2.00 17.26 21.48
N THR A 177 -1.80 15.96 21.73
CA THR A 177 -1.71 14.91 20.72
C THR A 177 -3.07 14.38 20.27
N SER A 178 -4.15 14.66 21.01
CA SER A 178 -5.50 14.25 20.65
C SER A 178 -6.12 15.24 19.64
N PHE A 179 -6.95 14.73 18.75
CA PHE A 179 -7.63 15.53 17.73
C PHE A 179 -9.12 15.59 18.01
N TYR A 180 -9.71 16.77 17.80
CA TYR A 180 -11.12 17.03 18.02
C TYR A 180 -11.80 17.38 16.70
N GLY A 181 -12.96 16.79 16.48
CA GLY A 181 -13.81 17.13 15.35
C GLY A 181 -14.92 18.09 15.72
N ILE A 182 -15.82 18.27 14.77
CA ILE A 182 -16.92 19.23 14.85
C ILE A 182 -18.24 18.47 14.86
N GLY A 183 -19.14 18.86 15.76
CA GLY A 183 -20.54 18.46 15.79
C GLY A 183 -21.44 19.50 15.10
N LEU A 184 -22.26 19.04 14.17
CA LEU A 184 -23.30 19.81 13.48
C LEU A 184 -24.67 19.32 13.96
N GLN A 185 -25.38 20.19 14.69
CA GLN A 185 -26.73 19.88 15.19
C GLN A 185 -27.72 19.80 14.02
N GLY A 186 -28.60 18.79 14.09
CA GLY A 186 -29.61 18.56 13.05
C GLY A 186 -30.87 19.40 13.24
N ALA A 187 -31.23 19.65 14.50
CA ALA A 187 -32.35 20.51 14.87
C ALA A 187 -31.88 21.97 14.71
N LEU A 188 -32.35 22.77 13.76
CA LEU A 188 -33.64 23.48 13.84
C LEU A 188 -34.14 23.96 12.46
N THR A 189 -33.46 23.62 11.36
CA THR A 189 -33.73 24.22 10.03
C THR A 189 -33.94 23.22 8.89
N ASN A 190 -33.62 21.93 9.08
CA ASN A 190 -33.68 20.93 8.01
C ASN A 190 -34.96 20.07 8.12
N GLN A 191 -35.47 19.59 6.98
CA GLN A 191 -36.63 18.69 6.95
C GLN A 191 -36.20 17.24 7.29
N PRO A 192 -37.04 16.43 7.96
CA PRO A 192 -36.78 15.01 8.15
C PRO A 192 -36.41 14.30 6.83
N PRO A 193 -35.55 13.26 6.83
CA PRO A 193 -35.05 12.49 7.97
C PRO A 193 -33.64 12.92 8.44
N HIS A 194 -33.33 14.22 8.45
CA HIS A 194 -32.01 14.70 8.90
C HIS A 194 -31.65 14.19 10.30
N VAL A 195 -30.36 13.96 10.51
CA VAL A 195 -29.77 13.47 11.76
C VAL A 195 -28.59 14.37 12.13
N ALA A 196 -28.34 14.52 13.43
CA ALA A 196 -27.20 15.28 13.89
C ALA A 196 -25.91 14.46 13.71
N ARG A 197 -24.78 15.16 13.49
CA ARG A 197 -23.56 14.57 12.93
C ARG A 197 -22.33 15.13 13.63
N GLY A 198 -21.43 14.26 14.04
CA GLY A 198 -20.06 14.58 14.38
C GLY A 198 -19.12 14.10 13.28
N GLN A 199 -18.17 14.92 12.87
CA GLN A 199 -17.15 14.53 11.88
C GLN A 199 -15.74 14.91 12.32
N LEU A 200 -14.80 14.00 12.08
CA LEU A 200 -13.38 14.22 12.23
C LEU A 200 -12.64 13.44 11.16
N GLN A 201 -11.83 14.13 10.37
CA GLN A 201 -10.93 13.50 9.42
C GLN A 201 -9.52 14.03 9.66
N LYS A 202 -8.55 13.14 9.77
CA LYS A 202 -7.17 13.53 10.04
C LYS A 202 -6.18 12.58 9.38
N VAL A 203 -5.13 13.15 8.80
CA VAL A 203 -3.91 12.40 8.45
C VAL A 203 -2.95 12.49 9.62
N ILE A 204 -2.50 11.33 10.09
CA ILE A 204 -1.66 11.17 11.28
C ILE A 204 -0.48 10.28 10.91
N TYR A 205 0.74 10.73 11.21
CA TYR A 205 1.90 9.84 11.17
C TYR A 205 1.97 9.06 12.48
N MET A 206 2.10 7.74 12.39
CA MET A 206 2.16 6.86 13.56
C MET A 206 3.32 5.88 13.41
N THR A 207 3.94 5.54 14.54
CA THR A 207 5.05 4.59 14.65
C THR A 207 4.59 3.28 15.29
N ALA A 208 5.39 2.22 15.13
CA ALA A 208 5.11 0.91 15.70
C ALA A 208 4.83 0.99 17.22
N GLY A 209 3.72 0.39 17.65
CA GLY A 209 3.27 0.38 19.04
C GLY A 209 2.36 1.56 19.42
N GLU A 210 2.34 2.64 18.63
CA GLU A 210 1.36 3.72 18.85
C GLU A 210 -0.05 3.24 18.53
N TYR A 211 -1.01 3.82 19.22
CA TYR A 211 -2.41 3.51 19.04
C TYR A 211 -3.27 4.76 19.16
N PHE A 212 -4.52 4.63 18.73
CA PHE A 212 -5.54 5.59 19.09
C PHE A 212 -6.84 4.88 19.48
N VAL A 213 -7.64 5.60 20.26
CA VAL A 213 -9.04 5.23 20.54
C VAL A 213 -9.96 6.33 20.08
N ILE A 214 -11.23 5.98 19.83
CA ILE A 214 -12.25 6.97 19.49
C ILE A 214 -13.04 7.32 20.74
N ARG A 215 -13.23 8.61 20.97
CA ARG A 215 -14.05 9.15 22.04
C ARG A 215 -15.08 10.13 21.49
N GLY A 216 -16.11 10.40 22.28
CA GLY A 216 -17.13 11.37 21.91
C GLY A 216 -17.83 11.99 23.11
N GLY A 217 -18.15 13.29 22.99
CA GLY A 217 -18.99 14.04 23.93
C GLY A 217 -20.21 14.63 23.23
N SER A 218 -21.24 14.99 24.00
CA SER A 218 -22.38 15.75 23.48
C SER A 218 -22.01 17.21 23.24
N THR A 219 -22.61 17.83 22.21
CA THR A 219 -22.60 19.30 22.02
C THR A 219 -23.61 20.03 22.92
N SER A 220 -24.54 19.31 23.54
CA SER A 220 -25.60 19.88 24.37
C SER A 220 -25.33 19.71 25.86
N ASN A 221 -25.58 20.77 26.63
CA ASN A 221 -25.54 20.74 28.09
C ASN A 221 -26.86 20.25 28.71
N ALA A 222 -27.92 20.11 27.90
CA ALA A 222 -29.25 19.67 28.35
C ALA A 222 -29.45 18.16 28.21
N GLY A 223 -28.72 17.51 27.30
CA GLY A 223 -28.88 16.08 27.04
C GLY A 223 -27.70 15.47 26.28
N GLY A 224 -27.46 14.19 26.51
CA GLY A 224 -26.45 13.41 25.79
C GLY A 224 -26.81 13.24 24.32
N ALA A 225 -25.82 13.24 23.44
CA ALA A 225 -26.01 12.75 22.07
C ALA A 225 -26.21 11.23 22.10
N VAL A 226 -27.13 10.70 21.30
CA VAL A 226 -27.46 9.27 21.27
C VAL A 226 -27.07 8.69 19.91
N LEU A 227 -25.91 8.03 19.86
CA LEU A 227 -25.38 7.46 18.64
C LEU A 227 -26.28 6.36 18.10
N THR A 228 -26.51 6.38 16.79
CA THR A 228 -27.40 5.43 16.08
C THR A 228 -26.78 4.03 15.99
N SER A 229 -27.62 3.00 16.08
CA SER A 229 -27.26 1.58 15.92
C SER A 229 -27.41 1.05 14.48
N ASN A 230 -27.77 1.89 13.51
CA ASN A 230 -28.07 1.45 12.14
C ASN A 230 -26.83 1.36 11.22
N GLY A 231 -25.61 1.38 11.78
CA GLY A 231 -24.37 1.34 11.01
C GLY A 231 -23.92 2.67 10.39
N THR A 232 -24.67 3.77 10.58
CA THR A 232 -24.28 5.08 10.01
C THR A 232 -23.18 5.80 10.81
N THR A 233 -23.05 5.49 12.11
CA THR A 233 -21.87 5.84 12.90
C THR A 233 -20.73 4.89 12.55
N ARG A 234 -19.60 5.41 12.06
CA ARG A 234 -18.53 4.61 11.44
C ARG A 234 -17.13 5.20 11.61
N LEU A 235 -16.14 4.31 11.58
CA LEU A 235 -14.72 4.62 11.59
C LEU A 235 -14.05 3.90 10.42
N LYS A 236 -13.25 4.65 9.64
CA LYS A 236 -12.37 4.11 8.61
C LYS A 236 -10.94 4.54 8.84
N VAL A 237 -10.01 3.63 8.57
CA VAL A 237 -8.57 3.88 8.66
C VAL A 237 -7.93 3.40 7.38
N VAL A 238 -7.21 4.29 6.71
CA VAL A 238 -6.46 3.98 5.48
C VAL A 238 -4.99 4.27 5.73
N LYS A 239 -4.13 3.27 5.49
CA LYS A 239 -2.69 3.48 5.45
C LYS A 239 -2.33 4.12 4.10
N LEU A 240 -1.72 5.30 4.16
CA LEU A 240 -1.13 6.00 3.02
C LEU A 240 0.35 5.59 3.03
N ASN A 241 0.84 5.05 1.92
CA ASN A 241 2.12 4.32 1.86
C ASN A 241 3.32 5.21 2.14
#